data_AF-A0A1Q3QTF7-F1
#
_entry.id   AF-A0A1Q3QTF7-F1
#
_cell.length_a   1.000
_cell.length_b   1.000
_cell.length_c   1.000
_cell.angle_alpha   90.00
_cell.angle_beta   90.00
_cell.angle_gamma   90.00
#
_symmetry.space_group_name_H-M   'P 1'
#
loop_
_entity.id
_entity.type
_entity.pdbx_description
1 polymer ?
#
loop_
_entity_poly.entity_id
_entity_poly.type
_entity_poly.pdbx_seq_one_letter_code
_entity_poly.pdbx_strand_id
1 'polypeptide(L)'
;MQFRQFASELIRLKQLVEQKYSSGIAEDTAIDNADRIATPPVVDTATEKITLTSTPSNRRPTDQAEAENVRQSLLGLLGQQAFRVQELGGTFGYGLYKEAEYVMAALADEVMLNAQWSGRAHWQLLEEELFHSHASGDLFFWKLDRLLSAGNNSSAELAMIYFQALALDFRGKYRGNDPNKSIERYRRRLYNHIYQQAPEDSPTNPFFSQNYRLDVDDETGQRLPSPHMWWLVLSGIVAIWLIASTLIWQQISGPMQKHIRSAERYSLSNMESQP
;
A
#
# COMPACT_ATOMS: atom_id res chain seq x y z
N MET A 1 -17.10 -15.00 -4.77
CA MET A 1 -17.12 -13.69 -5.48
C MET A 1 -17.34 -12.49 -4.54
N GLN A 2 -18.13 -12.63 -3.48
CA GLN A 2 -18.53 -11.53 -2.57
C GLN A 2 -17.36 -10.84 -1.84
N PHE A 3 -16.38 -11.60 -1.33
CA PHE A 3 -15.23 -11.01 -0.63
C PHE A 3 -14.38 -10.09 -1.52
N ARG A 4 -14.13 -10.47 -2.78
CA ARG A 4 -13.32 -9.64 -3.70
C ARG A 4 -13.99 -8.29 -3.98
N GLN A 5 -15.32 -8.29 -4.12
CA GLN A 5 -16.10 -7.07 -4.29
C GLN A 5 -16.00 -6.18 -3.04
N PHE A 6 -16.15 -6.77 -1.86
CA PHE A 6 -15.98 -6.05 -0.59
C PHE A 6 -14.58 -5.46 -0.46
N ALA A 7 -13.53 -6.26 -0.68
CA ALA A 7 -12.15 -5.81 -0.62
C ALA A 7 -11.86 -4.68 -1.62
N SER A 8 -12.40 -4.76 -2.84
CA SER A 8 -12.24 -3.68 -3.83
C SER A 8 -12.91 -2.39 -3.38
N GLU A 9 -14.11 -2.47 -2.81
CA GLU A 9 -14.83 -1.29 -2.34
C GLU A 9 -14.15 -0.69 -1.11
N LEU A 10 -13.66 -1.52 -0.19
CA LEU A 10 -12.89 -1.09 0.98
C LEU A 10 -11.61 -0.34 0.55
N ILE A 11 -10.84 -0.89 -0.38
CA ILE A 11 -9.62 -0.24 -0.89
C ILE A 11 -9.97 1.07 -1.60
N ARG A 12 -11.03 1.08 -2.39
CA ARG A 12 -11.51 2.29 -3.09
C ARG A 12 -11.92 3.38 -2.10
N LEU A 13 -12.69 3.03 -1.06
CA LEU A 13 -13.11 3.95 -0.02
C LEU A 13 -11.92 4.50 0.76
N LYS A 14 -10.96 3.64 1.13
CA LYS A 14 -9.70 4.04 1.75
C LYS A 14 -8.96 5.09 0.90
N GLN A 15 -8.79 4.82 -0.40
CA GLN A 15 -8.12 5.75 -1.31
C GLN A 15 -8.86 7.08 -1.42
N LEU A 16 -10.19 7.05 -1.50
CA LEU A 16 -11.02 8.24 -1.61
C LEU A 16 -10.87 9.13 -0.37
N VAL A 17 -10.95 8.55 0.84
CA VAL A 17 -10.82 9.33 2.08
C VAL A 17 -9.43 9.90 2.27
N GLU A 18 -8.37 9.14 1.93
CA GLU A 18 -6.98 9.62 2.02
C GLU A 18 -6.68 10.72 0.99
N GLN A 19 -7.23 10.59 -0.23
CA GLN A 19 -7.11 11.63 -1.25
C GLN A 19 -7.82 12.92 -0.79
N LYS A 20 -9.05 12.81 -0.28
CA LYS A 20 -9.82 13.97 0.20
C LYS A 20 -9.10 14.65 1.37
N TYR A 21 -8.58 13.86 2.31
CA TYR A 21 -7.81 14.35 3.43
C TYR A 21 -6.54 15.11 2.99
N SER A 22 -5.80 14.55 2.03
CA SER A 22 -4.59 15.19 1.48
C SER A 22 -4.90 16.51 0.77
N SER A 23 -5.98 16.55 -0.02
CA SER A 23 -6.44 17.79 -0.67
C SER A 23 -6.88 18.85 0.33
N GLY A 24 -7.61 18.46 1.38
CA GLY A 24 -8.06 19.39 2.43
C GLY A 24 -6.90 20.02 3.21
N ILE A 25 -5.86 19.25 3.51
CA ILE A 25 -4.64 19.78 4.15
C ILE A 25 -3.94 20.79 3.23
N ALA A 26 -3.86 20.53 1.93
CA ALA A 26 -3.22 21.43 0.98
C ALA A 26 -3.95 22.77 0.88
N GLU A 27 -5.29 22.75 0.92
CA GLU A 27 -6.12 23.95 0.91
C GLU A 27 -5.99 24.77 2.21
N ASP A 28 -6.08 24.14 3.38
CA ASP A 28 -5.91 24.82 4.68
C ASP A 28 -4.50 25.46 4.81
N THR A 29 -3.47 24.77 4.31
CA THR A 29 -2.09 25.29 4.31
C THR A 29 -1.92 26.47 3.35
N ALA A 30 -2.61 26.47 2.21
CA ALA A 30 -2.58 27.58 1.26
C ALA A 30 -3.28 28.83 1.82
N ILE A 31 -4.39 28.65 2.54
CA ILE A 31 -5.13 29.73 3.19
C ILE A 31 -4.29 30.34 4.33
N ASP A 32 -3.71 29.53 5.22
CA ASP A 32 -2.84 30.02 6.30
C ASP A 32 -1.64 30.81 5.76
N ASN A 33 -0.99 30.29 4.71
CA ASN A 33 0.12 31.00 4.07
C ASN A 33 -0.32 32.32 3.41
N ALA A 34 -1.49 32.36 2.79
CA ALA A 34 -2.03 33.60 2.20
C ALA A 34 -2.35 34.65 3.28
N ASP A 35 -2.90 34.24 4.43
CA ASP A 35 -3.22 35.13 5.56
C ASP A 35 -1.94 35.71 6.20
N ARG A 36 -0.88 34.90 6.30
CA ARG A 36 0.46 35.31 6.75
C ARG A 36 1.17 36.27 5.80
N ILE A 37 0.85 36.22 4.50
CA ILE A 37 1.39 37.16 3.49
C ILE A 37 0.57 38.45 3.46
N ALA A 38 -0.75 38.38 3.72
CA ALA A 38 -1.65 39.54 3.73
C ALA A 38 -1.48 40.46 4.96
N THR A 39 -0.87 39.96 6.05
CA THR A 39 -0.53 40.75 7.24
C THR A 39 0.98 40.98 7.34
N PRO A 40 1.50 42.19 7.09
CA PRO A 40 2.93 42.46 7.30
C PRO A 40 3.27 42.37 8.81
N PRO A 41 4.48 41.93 9.18
CA PRO A 41 4.84 41.75 10.58
C PRO A 41 4.93 43.11 11.27
N VAL A 42 3.99 43.40 12.18
CA VAL A 42 4.26 44.36 13.26
C VAL A 42 5.26 43.69 14.17
N VAL A 43 6.55 43.98 13.95
CA VAL A 43 7.64 43.56 14.82
C VAL A 43 7.51 44.37 16.10
N ASP A 44 6.71 43.88 17.05
CA ASP A 44 6.78 44.35 18.43
C ASP A 44 7.64 43.37 19.24
N THR A 45 8.74 43.91 19.74
CA THR A 45 9.82 43.19 20.39
C THR A 45 9.46 42.98 21.85
N ALA A 46 8.81 41.87 22.21
CA ALA A 46 8.81 41.37 23.58
C ALA A 46 8.50 39.87 23.69
N THR A 47 9.56 39.11 23.99
CA THR A 47 9.56 37.92 24.84
C THR A 47 8.69 36.73 24.41
N GLU A 48 9.23 36.05 23.41
CA GLU A 48 9.16 34.62 23.12
C GLU A 48 8.93 33.74 24.38
N LYS A 49 7.72 33.20 24.51
CA LYS A 49 7.46 31.94 25.20
C LYS A 49 6.66 31.07 24.25
N ILE A 50 7.40 30.29 23.46
CA ILE A 50 6.90 29.32 22.49
C ILE A 50 6.02 28.32 23.24
N THR A 51 4.72 28.59 23.29
CA THR A 51 3.72 27.59 23.66
C THR A 51 3.27 26.98 22.35
N LEU A 52 3.86 25.83 22.03
CA LEU A 52 3.39 24.89 21.01
C LEU A 52 1.98 24.43 21.40
N THR A 53 0.99 25.26 21.13
CA THR A 53 -0.42 24.85 21.08
C THR A 53 -0.83 24.91 19.63
N SER A 54 -0.38 23.90 18.87
CA SER A 54 -1.14 23.42 17.72
C SER A 54 -2.47 22.92 18.25
N THR A 55 -3.40 23.84 18.49
CA THR A 55 -4.78 23.54 18.86
C THR A 55 -5.44 22.86 17.66
N PRO A 56 -5.76 21.56 17.67
CA PRO A 56 -6.60 20.98 16.64
C PRO A 56 -8.05 21.21 17.09
N SER A 57 -8.48 22.48 17.14
CA SER A 57 -9.82 22.86 17.60
C SER A 57 -10.64 23.40 16.44
N ASN A 58 -10.90 22.53 15.47
CA ASN A 58 -12.16 22.60 14.75
C ASN A 58 -12.54 21.17 14.29
N ARG A 59 -13.11 20.37 15.20
CA ARG A 59 -13.78 19.12 14.84
C ARG A 59 -14.98 19.49 13.99
N ARG A 60 -14.87 19.37 12.67
CA ARG A 60 -15.93 19.80 11.76
C ARG A 60 -17.06 18.77 11.85
N PRO A 61 -18.35 19.17 11.93
CA PRO A 61 -19.48 18.26 11.79
C PRO A 61 -19.42 17.39 10.53
N THR A 62 -18.66 17.84 9.52
CA THR A 62 -18.38 17.13 8.28
C THR A 62 -17.57 15.84 8.50
N ASP A 63 -16.66 15.80 9.48
CA ASP A 63 -15.76 14.65 9.69
C ASP A 63 -16.53 13.45 10.25
N GLN A 64 -17.48 13.72 11.16
CA GLN A 64 -18.40 12.71 11.67
C GLN A 64 -19.36 12.21 10.58
N ALA A 65 -19.89 13.11 9.76
CA ALA A 65 -20.75 12.74 8.63
C ALA A 65 -20.00 11.89 7.58
N GLU A 66 -18.72 12.21 7.31
CA GLU A 66 -17.87 11.41 6.42
C GLU A 66 -17.63 10.00 6.96
N ALA A 67 -17.30 9.87 8.25
CA ALA A 67 -17.13 8.57 8.89
C ALA A 67 -18.40 7.72 8.77
N GLU A 68 -19.54 8.34 9.06
CA GLU A 68 -20.85 7.69 8.98
C GLU A 68 -21.20 7.26 7.55
N ASN A 69 -20.93 8.10 6.54
CA ASN A 69 -21.18 7.75 5.14
C ASN A 69 -20.37 6.54 4.69
N VAL A 70 -19.08 6.47 5.06
CA VAL A 70 -18.22 5.34 4.73
C VAL A 70 -18.72 4.07 5.44
N ARG A 71 -19.06 4.20 6.73
CA ARG A 71 -19.60 3.11 7.54
C ARG A 71 -20.90 2.55 6.94
N GLN A 72 -21.88 3.41 6.65
CA GLN A 72 -23.14 3.03 6.03
C GLN A 72 -22.94 2.37 4.66
N SER A 73 -21.97 2.84 3.87
CA SER A 73 -21.64 2.22 2.59
C SER A 73 -21.18 0.78 2.74
N LEU A 74 -20.26 0.51 3.68
CA LEU A 74 -19.77 -0.83 3.96
C LEU A 74 -20.85 -1.74 4.55
N LEU A 75 -21.63 -1.25 5.51
CA LEU A 75 -22.75 -2.01 6.10
C LEU A 75 -23.82 -2.33 5.08
N GLY A 76 -24.16 -1.38 4.20
CA GLY A 76 -25.10 -1.59 3.12
C GLY A 76 -24.61 -2.70 2.17
N LEU A 77 -23.32 -2.73 1.86
CA LEU A 77 -22.74 -3.78 1.02
C LEU A 77 -22.79 -5.16 1.72
N LEU A 78 -22.41 -5.24 3.00
CA LEU A 78 -22.47 -6.48 3.77
C LEU A 78 -23.91 -6.98 3.92
N GLY A 79 -24.86 -6.10 4.21
CA GLY A 79 -26.28 -6.43 4.27
C GLY A 79 -26.83 -6.98 2.94
N GLN A 80 -26.47 -6.37 1.82
CA GLN A 80 -26.85 -6.87 0.48
C GLN A 80 -26.26 -8.25 0.17
N GLN A 81 -25.05 -8.53 0.64
CA GLN A 81 -24.41 -9.84 0.47
C GLN A 81 -25.08 -10.89 1.37
N ALA A 82 -25.36 -10.54 2.62
CA ALA A 82 -26.06 -11.40 3.57
C ALA A 82 -27.44 -11.83 3.07
N PHE A 83 -28.22 -10.87 2.54
CA PHE A 83 -29.53 -11.15 1.97
C PHE A 83 -29.45 -12.13 0.79
N ARG A 84 -28.50 -11.93 -0.13
CA ARG A 84 -28.30 -12.83 -1.28
C ARG A 84 -27.92 -14.24 -0.86
N VAL A 85 -27.08 -14.41 0.17
CA VAL A 85 -26.72 -15.75 0.66
C VAL A 85 -27.89 -16.40 1.38
N GLN A 86 -28.71 -15.63 2.10
CA GLN A 86 -29.89 -16.17 2.76
C GLN A 86 -30.93 -16.69 1.75
N GLU A 87 -31.10 -15.99 0.62
CA GLU A 87 -32.05 -16.37 -0.43
C GLU A 87 -31.59 -17.62 -1.22
N LEU A 88 -30.28 -17.78 -1.46
CA LEU A 88 -29.74 -18.79 -2.39
C LEU A 88 -28.96 -19.95 -1.72
N GLY A 89 -28.43 -19.74 -0.51
CA GLY A 89 -27.32 -20.53 0.05
C GLY A 89 -27.68 -21.56 1.13
N GLY A 90 -28.95 -21.64 1.54
CA GLY A 90 -29.39 -22.52 2.63
C GLY A 90 -28.72 -22.21 3.98
N THR A 91 -29.00 -23.02 5.01
CA THR A 91 -28.50 -22.79 6.38
C THR A 91 -26.99 -22.94 6.50
N PHE A 92 -26.40 -23.89 5.77
CA PHE A 92 -24.96 -24.15 5.78
C PHE A 92 -24.16 -23.02 5.11
N GLY A 93 -24.60 -22.56 3.93
CA GLY A 93 -23.96 -21.44 3.23
C GLY A 93 -24.08 -20.14 4.00
N TYR A 94 -25.20 -19.92 4.68
CA TYR A 94 -25.38 -18.76 5.56
C TYR A 94 -24.41 -18.75 6.75
N GLY A 95 -24.18 -19.92 7.39
CA GLY A 95 -23.20 -20.04 8.47
C GLY A 95 -21.77 -19.72 8.03
N LEU A 96 -21.36 -20.24 6.86
CA LEU A 96 -20.05 -19.92 6.27
C LEU A 96 -19.93 -18.43 5.92
N TYR A 97 -21.00 -17.84 5.38
CA TYR A 97 -21.03 -16.42 5.08
C TYR A 97 -20.90 -15.56 6.35
N LYS A 98 -21.57 -15.91 7.46
CA LYS A 98 -21.43 -15.17 8.73
C LYS A 98 -20.00 -15.17 9.25
N GLU A 99 -19.26 -16.28 9.08
CA GLU A 99 -17.83 -16.32 9.42
C GLU A 99 -16.98 -15.44 8.48
N ALA A 100 -17.30 -15.42 7.19
CA ALA A 100 -16.65 -14.53 6.22
C ALA A 100 -16.98 -13.05 6.48
N GLU A 101 -18.22 -12.73 6.84
CA GLU A 101 -18.70 -11.38 7.17
C GLU A 101 -17.97 -10.82 8.38
N TYR A 102 -17.72 -11.66 9.38
CA TYR A 102 -16.89 -11.29 10.52
C TYR A 102 -15.48 -10.89 10.08
N VAL A 103 -14.84 -11.67 9.21
CA VAL A 103 -13.51 -11.35 8.66
C VAL A 103 -13.53 -10.04 7.87
N MET A 104 -14.57 -9.81 7.08
CA MET A 104 -14.75 -8.58 6.31
C MET A 104 -14.89 -7.35 7.22
N ALA A 105 -15.72 -7.43 8.27
CA ALA A 105 -15.90 -6.36 9.25
C ALA A 105 -14.59 -6.05 9.99
N ALA A 106 -13.92 -7.07 10.53
CA ALA A 106 -12.63 -6.92 11.21
C ALA A 106 -11.56 -6.29 10.30
N LEU A 107 -11.51 -6.70 9.03
CA LEU A 107 -10.59 -6.12 8.05
C LEU A 107 -10.90 -4.66 7.74
N ALA A 108 -12.17 -4.31 7.57
CA ALA A 108 -12.57 -2.91 7.35
C ALA A 108 -12.21 -2.02 8.53
N ASP A 109 -12.50 -2.47 9.75
CA ASP A 109 -12.14 -1.74 10.97
C ASP A 109 -10.63 -1.52 11.04
N GLU A 110 -9.84 -2.56 10.78
CA GLU A 110 -8.39 -2.43 10.76
C GLU A 110 -7.91 -1.45 9.68
N VAL A 111 -8.42 -1.54 8.45
CA VAL A 111 -8.01 -0.65 7.36
C VAL A 111 -8.37 0.81 7.66
N MET A 112 -9.60 1.08 8.09
CA MET A 112 -10.11 2.43 8.31
C MET A 112 -9.51 3.07 9.57
N LEU A 113 -9.25 2.29 10.62
CA LEU A 113 -8.54 2.76 11.81
C LEU A 113 -7.06 3.02 11.56
N ASN A 114 -6.45 2.47 10.50
CA ASN A 114 -5.04 2.72 10.19
C ASN A 114 -4.83 3.74 9.07
N ALA A 115 -5.85 4.04 8.27
CA ALA A 115 -5.81 5.06 7.23
C ALA A 115 -5.60 6.49 7.80
N GLN A 116 -5.12 7.40 6.95
CA GLN A 116 -4.98 8.82 7.28
C GLN A 116 -6.16 9.63 6.71
N TRP A 117 -7.14 9.96 7.55
CA TRP A 117 -8.34 10.66 7.13
C TRP A 117 -9.04 11.37 8.30
N SER A 118 -9.87 12.37 7.97
CA SER A 118 -10.65 13.22 8.89
C SER A 118 -11.59 12.43 9.79
N GLY A 119 -12.34 11.48 9.21
CA GLY A 119 -13.36 10.69 9.92
C GLY A 119 -12.81 9.60 10.86
N ARG A 120 -11.49 9.36 10.87
CA ARG A 120 -10.86 8.29 11.68
C ARG A 120 -11.24 8.36 13.17
N ALA A 121 -11.25 9.55 13.75
CA ALA A 121 -11.53 9.75 15.18
C ALA A 121 -13.00 9.48 15.54
N HIS A 122 -13.90 9.49 14.56
CA HIS A 122 -15.32 9.24 14.72
C HIS A 122 -15.72 7.85 14.20
N TRP A 123 -14.75 7.00 13.84
CA TRP A 123 -15.00 5.67 13.34
C TRP A 123 -15.62 4.80 14.42
N GLN A 124 -16.83 4.31 14.16
CA GLN A 124 -17.48 3.27 14.96
C GLN A 124 -17.19 1.92 14.32
N LEU A 125 -16.82 0.93 15.14
CA LEU A 125 -16.42 -0.38 14.66
C LEU A 125 -17.60 -1.10 14.01
N LEU A 126 -17.39 -1.63 12.81
CA LEU A 126 -18.38 -2.47 12.13
C LEU A 126 -18.55 -3.79 12.88
N GLU A 127 -17.48 -4.32 13.49
CA GLU A 127 -17.55 -5.51 14.33
C GLU A 127 -18.50 -5.33 15.51
N GLU A 128 -18.47 -4.16 16.17
CA GLU A 128 -19.31 -3.87 17.32
C GLU A 128 -20.79 -3.91 16.94
N GLU A 129 -21.14 -3.29 15.82
CA GLU A 129 -22.52 -3.25 15.36
C GLU A 129 -23.03 -4.59 14.83
N LEU A 130 -22.20 -5.34 14.09
CA LEU A 130 -22.62 -6.59 13.46
C LEU A 130 -22.52 -7.81 14.38
N PHE A 131 -21.57 -7.80 15.32
CA PHE A 131 -21.20 -8.95 16.14
C PHE A 131 -21.12 -8.67 17.64
N HIS A 132 -21.37 -7.42 18.08
CA HIS A 132 -21.31 -7.01 19.49
C HIS A 132 -19.97 -7.38 20.16
N SER A 133 -18.88 -7.27 19.39
CA SER A 133 -17.53 -7.61 19.81
C SER A 133 -16.60 -6.44 19.54
N HIS A 134 -15.59 -6.27 20.41
CA HIS A 134 -14.53 -5.25 20.28
C HIS A 134 -13.14 -5.88 20.18
N ALA A 135 -13.07 -7.20 19.99
CA ALA A 135 -11.83 -7.98 20.10
C ALA A 135 -11.41 -8.59 18.76
N SER A 136 -11.72 -7.94 17.64
CA SER A 136 -11.44 -8.46 16.28
C SER A 136 -10.02 -8.93 16.11
N GLY A 137 -9.06 -8.16 16.61
CA GLY A 137 -7.63 -8.46 16.49
C GLY A 137 -7.21 -9.80 17.11
N ASP A 138 -7.85 -10.23 18.19
CA ASP A 138 -7.57 -11.52 18.86
C ASP A 138 -8.48 -12.63 18.34
N LEU A 139 -9.77 -12.33 18.24
CA LEU A 139 -10.80 -13.27 17.86
C LEU A 139 -10.64 -13.72 16.39
N PHE A 140 -10.09 -12.87 15.51
CA PHE A 140 -9.69 -13.26 14.15
C PHE A 140 -8.71 -14.44 14.16
N PHE A 141 -7.61 -14.34 14.90
CA PHE A 141 -6.60 -15.41 14.92
C PHE A 141 -7.10 -16.65 15.66
N TRP A 142 -7.93 -16.48 16.69
CA TRP A 142 -8.58 -17.61 17.35
C TRP A 142 -9.51 -18.38 16.41
N LYS A 143 -10.34 -17.68 15.63
CA LYS A 143 -11.20 -18.29 14.61
C LYS A 143 -10.36 -18.96 13.50
N LEU A 144 -9.27 -18.33 13.09
CA LEU A 144 -8.31 -18.89 12.14
C LEU A 144 -7.67 -20.19 12.64
N ASP A 145 -7.23 -20.24 13.91
CA ASP A 145 -6.67 -21.47 14.49
C ASP A 145 -7.72 -22.59 14.56
N ARG A 146 -8.98 -22.26 14.90
CA ARG A 146 -10.09 -23.22 14.85
C ARG A 146 -10.32 -23.75 13.44
N LEU A 147 -10.31 -22.87 12.44
CA LEU A 147 -10.46 -23.23 11.03
C LEU A 147 -9.38 -24.22 10.59
N LEU A 148 -8.12 -23.91 10.88
CA LEU A 148 -6.97 -24.75 10.53
C LEU A 148 -6.95 -26.08 11.28
N SER A 149 -7.59 -26.16 12.46
CA SER A 149 -7.67 -27.39 13.25
C SER A 149 -8.84 -28.30 12.84
N ALA A 150 -9.88 -27.76 12.20
CA ALA A 150 -11.11 -28.49 11.89
C ALA A 150 -10.97 -29.48 10.70
N GLY A 151 -9.90 -29.40 9.89
CA GLY A 151 -9.52 -30.41 8.89
C GLY A 151 -10.52 -30.70 7.76
N ASN A 152 -11.66 -30.00 7.68
CA ASN A 152 -12.75 -30.27 6.74
C ASN A 152 -12.55 -29.55 5.38
N ASN A 153 -12.81 -30.24 4.26
CA ASN A 153 -12.83 -29.70 2.90
C ASN A 153 -13.76 -28.48 2.69
N SER A 154 -14.87 -28.36 3.44
CA SER A 154 -15.78 -27.20 3.33
C SER A 154 -15.18 -25.89 3.85
N SER A 155 -13.96 -25.92 4.42
CA SER A 155 -13.29 -24.76 5.00
C SER A 155 -12.34 -24.04 4.04
N ALA A 156 -12.11 -24.56 2.83
CA ALA A 156 -11.15 -23.99 1.88
C ALA A 156 -11.52 -22.57 1.40
N GLU A 157 -12.81 -22.31 1.14
CA GLU A 157 -13.27 -20.96 0.75
C GLU A 157 -13.05 -19.95 1.88
N LEU A 158 -13.36 -20.33 3.12
CA LEU A 158 -13.15 -19.49 4.29
C LEU A 158 -11.65 -19.28 4.54
N ALA A 159 -10.82 -20.31 4.39
CA ALA A 159 -9.36 -20.20 4.46
C ALA A 159 -8.81 -19.20 3.44
N MET A 160 -9.34 -19.21 2.21
CA MET A 160 -8.97 -18.28 1.17
C MET A 160 -9.35 -16.83 1.50
N ILE A 161 -10.44 -16.62 2.25
CA ILE A 161 -10.84 -15.30 2.76
C ILE A 161 -9.86 -14.82 3.84
N TYR A 162 -9.52 -15.67 4.82
CA TYR A 162 -8.49 -15.35 5.82
C TYR A 162 -7.14 -15.03 5.17
N PHE A 163 -6.73 -15.81 4.17
CA PHE A 163 -5.49 -15.59 3.44
C PHE A 163 -5.47 -14.24 2.74
N GLN A 164 -6.57 -13.85 2.08
CA GLN A 164 -6.70 -12.54 1.45
C GLN A 164 -6.70 -11.39 2.47
N ALA A 165 -7.36 -11.55 3.62
CA ALA A 165 -7.31 -10.55 4.68
C ALA A 165 -5.88 -10.32 5.18
N LEU A 166 -5.10 -11.38 5.40
CA LEU A 166 -3.68 -11.28 5.75
C LEU A 166 -2.84 -10.66 4.62
N ALA A 167 -3.19 -10.91 3.35
CA ALA A 167 -2.54 -10.29 2.20
C ALA A 167 -2.84 -8.78 2.09
N LEU A 168 -3.95 -8.31 2.67
CA LEU A 168 -4.32 -6.90 2.80
C LEU A 168 -3.72 -6.25 4.06
N ASP A 169 -2.64 -6.84 4.59
CA ASP A 169 -1.90 -6.39 5.78
C ASP A 169 -2.72 -6.37 7.08
N PHE A 170 -3.71 -7.28 7.21
CA PHE A 170 -4.36 -7.51 8.49
C PHE A 170 -3.35 -8.10 9.49
N ARG A 171 -3.12 -7.38 10.60
CA ARG A 171 -2.16 -7.75 11.65
C ARG A 171 -2.83 -8.04 12.98
N GLY A 172 -4.00 -7.46 13.27
CA GLY A 172 -4.70 -7.60 14.55
C GLY A 172 -3.75 -7.48 15.76
N LYS A 173 -3.77 -8.50 16.63
CA LYS A 173 -2.94 -8.59 17.85
C LYS A 173 -1.42 -8.58 17.64
N TYR A 174 -0.95 -8.86 16.41
CA TYR A 174 0.48 -8.86 16.08
C TYR A 174 0.98 -7.49 15.60
N ARG A 175 0.15 -6.44 15.67
CA ARG A 175 0.57 -5.07 15.36
C ARG A 175 1.58 -4.58 16.42
N GLY A 176 2.73 -4.09 15.96
CA GLY A 176 3.79 -3.50 16.80
C GLY A 176 4.78 -4.51 17.40
N ASN A 177 4.37 -5.74 17.66
CA ASN A 177 5.26 -6.79 18.18
C ASN A 177 4.91 -8.16 17.59
N ASP A 178 5.69 -8.62 16.61
CA ASP A 178 5.61 -9.96 16.05
C ASP A 178 7.00 -10.62 16.05
N PRO A 179 7.51 -11.06 17.21
CA PRO A 179 8.87 -11.57 17.32
C PRO A 179 9.06 -12.90 16.56
N ASN A 180 7.97 -13.62 16.31
CA ASN A 180 8.00 -14.97 15.74
C ASN A 180 7.57 -15.05 14.27
N LYS A 181 7.43 -13.89 13.59
CA LYS A 181 6.85 -13.81 12.22
C LYS A 181 5.55 -14.61 12.13
N SER A 182 4.69 -14.47 13.13
CA SER A 182 3.45 -15.22 13.32
C SER A 182 2.54 -15.07 12.12
N ILE A 183 2.44 -13.86 11.55
CA ILE A 183 1.62 -13.61 10.35
C ILE A 183 2.09 -14.48 9.18
N GLU A 184 3.40 -14.54 8.93
CA GLU A 184 3.97 -15.36 7.85
C GLU A 184 3.72 -16.86 8.08
N ARG A 185 3.81 -17.30 9.34
CA ARG A 185 3.47 -18.68 9.71
C ARG A 185 2.00 -19.00 9.41
N TYR A 186 1.07 -18.10 9.74
CA TYR A 186 -0.35 -18.28 9.42
C TYR A 186 -0.59 -18.31 7.90
N ARG A 187 0.05 -17.42 7.14
CA ARG A 187 -0.06 -17.43 5.67
C ARG A 187 0.41 -18.76 5.08
N ARG A 188 1.53 -19.31 5.56
CA ARG A 188 2.03 -20.62 5.13
C ARG A 188 1.10 -21.77 5.51
N ARG A 189 0.56 -21.76 6.74
CA ARG A 189 -0.43 -22.77 7.18
C ARG A 189 -1.70 -22.72 6.33
N LEU A 190 -2.20 -21.52 6.04
CA LEU A 190 -3.35 -21.30 5.16
C LEU A 190 -3.08 -21.75 3.73
N TYR A 191 -1.91 -21.41 3.18
CA TYR A 191 -1.49 -21.88 1.85
C TYR A 191 -1.51 -23.40 1.79
N ASN A 192 -0.84 -24.08 2.73
CA ASN A 192 -0.83 -25.53 2.78
C ASN A 192 -2.25 -26.10 2.92
N HIS A 193 -3.08 -25.51 3.76
CA HIS A 193 -4.48 -25.94 3.94
C HIS A 193 -5.30 -25.81 2.65
N ILE A 194 -5.16 -24.70 1.92
CA ILE A 194 -5.90 -24.45 0.67
C ILE A 194 -5.42 -25.40 -0.45
N TYR A 195 -4.11 -25.60 -0.59
CA TYR A 195 -3.53 -26.31 -1.74
C TYR A 195 -3.30 -27.81 -1.53
N GLN A 196 -3.16 -28.30 -0.29
CA GLN A 196 -3.11 -29.75 -0.02
C GLN A 196 -4.49 -30.42 -0.10
N GLN A 197 -5.56 -29.62 -0.11
CA GLN A 197 -6.95 -30.07 -0.19
C GLN A 197 -7.54 -30.02 -1.62
N ALA A 198 -6.76 -29.59 -2.62
CA ALA A 198 -7.22 -29.60 -4.01
C ALA A 198 -7.25 -31.05 -4.55
N PRO A 199 -8.41 -31.59 -4.97
CA PRO A 199 -8.45 -32.87 -5.69
C PRO A 199 -7.66 -32.74 -6.99
N GLU A 200 -6.96 -33.81 -7.42
CA GLU A 200 -6.14 -33.84 -8.65
C GLU A 200 -6.89 -33.45 -9.94
N ASP A 201 -8.22 -33.33 -9.92
CA ASP A 201 -9.06 -33.17 -11.11
C ASP A 201 -9.57 -31.74 -11.38
N SER A 202 -9.01 -30.69 -10.78
CA SER A 202 -9.50 -29.31 -11.00
C SER A 202 -8.58 -28.48 -11.91
N PRO A 203 -8.90 -28.29 -13.21
CA PRO A 203 -8.17 -27.41 -14.11
C PRO A 203 -8.64 -25.98 -13.86
N THR A 204 -8.20 -25.36 -12.77
CA THR A 204 -8.46 -23.94 -12.55
C THR A 204 -7.18 -23.22 -12.17
N ASN A 205 -6.46 -22.86 -13.23
CA ASN A 205 -5.67 -21.64 -13.37
C ASN A 205 -4.71 -21.25 -12.22
N PRO A 206 -3.40 -21.51 -12.36
CA PRO A 206 -2.39 -21.10 -11.41
C PRO A 206 -1.99 -19.63 -11.63
N PHE A 207 -2.92 -18.68 -11.46
CA PHE A 207 -2.59 -17.24 -11.59
C PHE A 207 -1.91 -16.65 -10.34
N PHE A 208 -1.66 -17.43 -9.29
CA PHE A 208 -1.02 -16.97 -8.06
C PHE A 208 0.14 -17.84 -7.56
N SER A 209 0.51 -18.92 -8.26
CA SER A 209 1.56 -19.84 -7.81
C SER A 209 2.99 -19.29 -7.95
N GLN A 210 3.19 -18.18 -8.68
CA GLN A 210 4.54 -17.73 -9.02
C GLN A 210 5.13 -16.66 -8.08
N ASN A 211 4.33 -16.11 -7.14
CA ASN A 211 4.78 -15.08 -6.20
C ASN A 211 4.96 -15.59 -4.75
N TYR A 212 4.68 -16.88 -4.49
CA TYR A 212 4.80 -17.49 -3.16
C TYR A 212 5.79 -18.66 -3.12
N ARG A 213 6.78 -18.69 -4.03
CA ARG A 213 8.03 -19.41 -3.75
C ARG A 213 8.86 -18.53 -2.82
N LEU A 214 8.53 -18.61 -1.54
CA LEU A 214 9.44 -18.22 -0.49
C LEU A 214 10.51 -19.32 -0.46
N ASP A 215 11.66 -19.07 -1.10
CA ASP A 215 12.85 -19.89 -0.89
C ASP A 215 13.15 -19.85 0.62
N VAL A 216 12.87 -20.97 1.28
CA VAL A 216 13.30 -21.22 2.65
C VAL A 216 14.69 -21.81 2.53
N ASP A 217 15.67 -20.95 2.25
CA ASP A 217 17.05 -21.21 2.63
C ASP A 217 17.33 -20.41 3.90
N ASP A 218 17.75 -21.19 4.89
CA ASP A 218 18.23 -20.74 6.18
C ASP A 218 19.44 -19.80 6.01
N GLU A 219 19.61 -18.93 7.00
CA GLU A 219 20.85 -18.18 7.28
C GLU A 219 21.18 -17.00 6.34
N THR A 220 20.55 -15.86 6.61
CA THR A 220 21.21 -14.57 6.93
C THR A 220 20.18 -13.44 6.84
N GLY A 221 20.25 -12.49 7.78
CA GLY A 221 19.28 -11.41 7.89
C GLY A 221 19.15 -10.57 6.61
N GLN A 222 18.08 -10.78 5.86
CA GLN A 222 17.70 -9.89 4.77
C GLN A 222 16.68 -8.87 5.28
N ARG A 223 17.24 -7.72 5.65
CA ARG A 223 16.57 -6.43 5.66
C ARG A 223 15.90 -6.20 4.30
N LEU A 224 14.77 -5.48 4.32
CA LEU A 224 13.96 -5.10 3.16
C LEU A 224 14.83 -4.74 1.93
N PRO A 225 14.38 -5.08 0.70
CA PRO A 225 15.08 -4.71 -0.53
C PRO A 225 15.31 -3.20 -0.51
N SER A 226 16.57 -2.84 -0.31
CA SER A 226 16.93 -1.47 -0.03
C SER A 226 16.98 -0.69 -1.35
N PRO A 227 16.72 0.63 -1.31
CA PRO A 227 16.76 1.50 -2.48
C PRO A 227 18.14 1.64 -3.16
N HIS A 228 19.21 1.00 -2.65
CA HIS A 228 20.56 1.10 -3.20
C HIS A 228 20.77 0.32 -4.51
N MET A 229 19.98 -0.73 -4.78
CA MET A 229 20.11 -1.51 -6.01
C MET A 229 19.64 -0.72 -7.24
N TRP A 230 18.63 0.14 -7.08
CA TRP A 230 18.22 1.09 -8.11
C TRP A 230 19.23 2.21 -8.32
N TRP A 231 19.94 2.63 -7.27
CA TRP A 231 21.06 3.58 -7.39
C TRP A 231 22.23 3.02 -8.19
N LEU A 232 22.53 1.71 -8.09
CA LEU A 232 23.55 1.07 -8.93
C LEU A 232 23.13 0.99 -10.40
N VAL A 233 21.86 0.66 -10.68
CA VAL A 233 21.31 0.67 -12.05
C VAL A 233 21.36 2.08 -12.64
N LEU A 234 20.94 3.10 -11.87
CA LEU A 234 21.00 4.51 -12.26
C LEU A 234 22.45 4.96 -12.50
N SER A 235 23.37 4.61 -11.60
CA SER A 235 24.80 4.91 -11.72
C SER A 235 25.41 4.24 -12.95
N GLY A 236 25.05 2.98 -13.24
CA GLY A 236 25.49 2.27 -14.44
C GLY A 236 25.02 2.94 -15.73
N ILE A 237 23.76 3.36 -15.79
CA ILE A 237 23.21 4.10 -16.94
C ILE A 237 23.95 5.43 -17.15
N VAL A 238 24.19 6.18 -16.07
CA VAL A 238 24.94 7.46 -16.13
C VAL A 238 26.39 7.22 -16.58
N ALA A 239 27.05 6.19 -16.08
CA ALA A 239 28.42 5.85 -16.49
C ALA A 239 28.49 5.46 -17.98
N ILE A 240 27.56 4.64 -18.47
CA ILE A 240 27.46 4.27 -19.89
C ILE A 240 27.23 5.53 -20.75
N TRP A 241 26.35 6.43 -20.31
CA TRP A 241 26.08 7.68 -21.02
C TRP A 241 27.32 8.59 -21.09
N LEU A 242 28.07 8.72 -20.00
CA LEU A 242 29.34 9.47 -20.00
C LEU A 242 30.37 8.84 -20.94
N ILE A 243 30.49 7.51 -20.96
CA ILE A 243 31.39 6.81 -21.89
C ILE A 243 30.97 7.08 -23.34
N ALA A 244 29.69 6.94 -23.67
CA ALA A 244 29.17 7.24 -25.00
C ALA A 244 29.44 8.70 -25.40
N SER A 245 29.24 9.65 -24.49
CA SER A 245 29.51 11.07 -24.69
C SER A 245 31.00 11.34 -24.97
N THR A 246 31.91 10.74 -24.19
CA THR A 246 33.35 10.92 -24.42
C THR A 246 33.82 10.33 -25.75
N LEU A 247 33.28 9.17 -26.15
CA LEU A 247 33.58 8.55 -27.44
C LEU A 247 33.05 9.39 -28.61
N ILE A 248 31.83 9.93 -28.50
CA ILE A 248 31.24 10.81 -29.53
C ILE A 248 32.13 12.05 -29.71
N TRP A 249 32.60 12.62 -28.59
CA TRP A 249 33.40 13.83 -28.62
C TRP A 249 34.76 13.57 -29.27
N GLN A 250 35.41 12.44 -28.95
CA GLN A 250 36.66 12.05 -29.62
C GLN A 250 36.49 11.79 -31.13
N GLN A 251 35.37 11.19 -31.53
CA GLN A 251 35.06 10.99 -32.96
C GLN A 251 34.84 12.32 -33.69
N ILE A 252 34.21 13.30 -33.04
CA ILE A 252 33.87 14.60 -33.61
C ILE A 252 35.03 15.61 -33.54
N SER A 253 35.89 15.55 -32.53
CA SER A 253 37.04 16.45 -32.38
C SER A 253 38.23 16.04 -33.24
N GLY A 254 38.33 14.76 -33.61
CA GLY A 254 39.37 14.22 -34.49
C GLY A 254 39.48 14.87 -35.89
N PRO A 255 38.38 15.15 -36.62
CA PRO A 255 38.47 15.72 -37.98
C PRO A 255 38.86 17.21 -38.05
N MET A 256 38.66 18.00 -36.99
CA MET A 256 38.93 19.46 -37.06
C MET A 256 40.43 19.80 -37.06
N GLN A 257 41.28 18.98 -36.42
CA GLN A 257 42.73 19.23 -36.41
C GLN A 257 43.42 18.91 -37.75
N LYS A 258 42.80 18.08 -38.59
CA LYS A 258 43.40 17.69 -39.88
C LYS A 258 43.32 18.82 -40.92
N HIS A 259 42.33 19.72 -40.83
CA HIS A 259 42.20 20.83 -41.76
C HIS A 259 43.08 22.05 -41.41
N ILE A 260 43.38 22.27 -40.12
CA ILE A 260 44.25 23.39 -39.70
C ILE A 260 45.72 23.11 -40.07
N ARG A 261 46.21 21.88 -39.89
CA ARG A 261 47.60 21.53 -40.25
C ARG A 261 47.85 21.44 -41.76
N SER A 262 46.81 21.23 -42.58
CA SER A 262 46.95 21.35 -44.03
C SER A 262 47.09 22.80 -44.46
N ALA A 263 46.35 23.73 -43.84
CA ALA A 263 46.42 25.16 -44.18
C ALA A 263 47.81 25.77 -43.91
N GLU A 264 48.47 25.36 -42.82
CA GLU A 264 49.82 25.83 -42.46
C GLU A 264 50.92 25.31 -43.40
N ARG A 265 50.75 24.11 -43.98
CA ARG A 265 51.67 23.59 -45.00
C ARG A 265 51.54 24.31 -46.35
N TYR A 266 50.34 24.75 -46.72
CA TYR A 266 50.14 25.54 -47.94
C TYR A 266 50.74 26.95 -47.85
N SER A 267 50.78 27.57 -46.65
CA SER A 267 51.41 28.89 -46.50
C SER A 267 52.93 28.83 -46.55
N LEU A 268 53.55 27.77 -46.01
CA LEU A 268 55.01 27.61 -46.04
C LEU A 268 55.53 27.26 -47.44
N SER A 269 54.82 26.42 -48.20
CA SER A 269 55.21 26.11 -49.59
C SER A 269 55.06 27.29 -50.55
N ASN A 270 54.15 28.23 -50.28
CA ASN A 270 53.89 29.38 -51.14
C ASN A 270 54.88 30.54 -50.91
N MET A 271 55.58 30.57 -49.76
CA MET A 271 56.63 31.56 -49.45
C MET A 271 58.00 31.18 -50.04
N GLU A 272 58.24 29.91 -50.37
CA GLU A 272 59.50 29.44 -50.96
C GLU A 272 59.51 29.53 -52.50
N SER A 273 58.37 29.86 -53.11
CA SER A 273 58.18 29.96 -54.57
C SER A 273 58.07 31.39 -55.10
N GLN A 274 58.33 32.43 -54.30
CA GLN A 274 58.50 33.79 -54.79
C GLN A 274 59.99 34.15 -54.85
N PRO A 275 60.60 34.19 -56.05
CA PRO A 275 61.96 34.68 -56.25
C PRO A 275 62.06 36.20 -56.10
#